data_AF-A0A843DGU2-F1
#
_entry.id   AF-A0A843DGU2-F1
#
_cell.length_a   1.000
_cell.length_b   1.000
_cell.length_c   1.000
_cell.angle_alpha   90.00
_cell.angle_beta   90.00
_cell.angle_gamma   90.00
#
_symmetry.space_group_name_H-M   'P 1'
#
loop_
_entity.id
_entity.type
_entity.pdbx_description
1 polymer ?
#
loop_
_entity_poly.entity_id
_entity_poly.type
_entity_poly.pdbx_seq_one_letter_code
_entity_poly.pdbx_strand_id
1 'polypeptide(L)'
;EHMLQRLENWAEQMEWDWCISRQRLFATPIPVWFCDECGEMILPDEADLPIDPTIDKPKHACPKCGSTSFTGETDVLDTWMDSSITDLHVTGWDGSGMPPYFPAQIRPQGHDIIRTWAFYTILRSMALLGEKPWDGILINGMVLGEDGFKMSKSRDNVIGPEDVMGPYGVDALRQWAAAGSSTGQDILFNWNDVVAASRFQTKMWNIVRFSLSQIQKESPVPKTDAPSTLIDRWMLANLSKTVADVTEAMESYLFDKGLKIVRDFAWNIMADEYLEFVKGRLYSEEPERAGAVYTLETTLDAMCTMLAPYIPFFAQECYHHLSGGKRIIDHPWTTFSFDDEAALRDGDLVVKMAGILRKYKHDAGLALNAPLGIVTIYTPNHDIDDAGDLGRTMNAEVVWKAEEPALEKKVGDVVFNKSVVGKTLRAKAGAFMKAVQALSDEDKITPPAVVVADGEEIAVPEDAWKVTYTYTVSGQEVDVIQADDVMITIQRQ
;
A
#
# COMPACT_ATOMS: atom_id res chain seq x y z
N GLU A 1 6.61 -20.32 -11.65
CA GLU A 1 7.57 -21.19 -12.37
C GLU A 1 8.34 -22.13 -11.44
N HIS A 2 9.20 -21.64 -10.52
CA HIS A 2 10.01 -22.52 -9.66
C HIS A 2 9.21 -23.63 -8.92
N MET A 3 8.05 -23.29 -8.35
CA MET A 3 7.22 -24.26 -7.63
C MET A 3 6.54 -25.29 -8.55
N LEU A 4 6.24 -24.92 -9.80
CA LEU A 4 5.70 -25.83 -10.81
C LEU A 4 6.75 -26.88 -11.18
N GLN A 5 7.98 -26.46 -11.47
CA GLN A 5 9.08 -27.38 -11.79
C GLN A 5 9.32 -28.40 -10.67
N ARG A 6 9.16 -28.00 -9.40
CA ARG A 6 9.28 -28.92 -8.26
C ARG A 6 8.21 -30.00 -8.25
N LEU A 7 6.99 -29.68 -8.68
CA LEU A 7 5.88 -30.62 -8.80
C LEU A 7 6.07 -31.55 -10.01
N GLU A 8 6.41 -31.00 -11.17
CA GLU A 8 6.67 -31.78 -12.39
C GLU A 8 7.82 -32.77 -12.19
N ASN A 9 8.96 -32.31 -11.67
CA ASN A 9 10.09 -33.18 -11.37
C ASN A 9 9.72 -34.28 -10.39
N TRP A 10 8.83 -34.01 -9.42
CA TRP A 10 8.36 -35.03 -8.48
C TRP A 10 7.47 -36.05 -9.18
N ALA A 11 6.51 -35.59 -9.98
CA ALA A 11 5.56 -36.45 -10.68
C ALA A 11 6.24 -37.36 -11.72
N GLU A 12 7.23 -36.84 -12.46
CA GLU A 12 7.91 -37.58 -13.54
C GLU A 12 8.96 -38.57 -13.03
N GLN A 13 9.57 -38.31 -11.86
CA GLN A 13 10.67 -39.11 -11.32
C GLN A 13 10.21 -40.11 -10.24
N MET A 14 8.92 -40.17 -9.93
CA MET A 14 8.41 -41.08 -8.91
C MET A 14 8.39 -42.52 -9.45
N GLU A 15 9.28 -43.37 -8.91
CA GLU A 15 9.44 -44.77 -9.33
C GLU A 15 8.72 -45.78 -8.42
N TRP A 16 8.07 -45.31 -7.35
CA TRP A 16 7.44 -46.18 -6.35
C TRP A 16 5.93 -45.96 -6.24
N ASP A 17 5.22 -47.03 -5.92
CA ASP A 17 3.81 -46.99 -5.58
C ASP A 17 3.60 -46.30 -4.23
N TRP A 18 2.48 -45.60 -4.10
CA TRP A 18 2.10 -45.00 -2.83
C TRP A 18 1.70 -46.09 -1.83
N CYS A 19 2.56 -46.34 -0.85
CA CYS A 19 2.23 -47.17 0.30
C CYS A 19 1.20 -46.44 1.18
N ILE A 20 -0.07 -46.89 1.11
CA ILE A 20 -1.19 -46.27 1.82
C ILE A 20 -1.44 -46.83 3.22
N SER A 21 -0.87 -47.98 3.62
CA SER A 21 -1.11 -48.56 4.94
C SER A 21 -0.15 -48.04 6.01
N ARG A 22 -0.63 -47.92 7.25
CA ARG A 22 0.14 -47.44 8.40
C ARG A 22 -0.22 -48.27 9.65
N GLN A 23 0.79 -48.71 10.39
CA GLN A 23 0.62 -49.37 11.68
C GLN A 23 0.39 -48.33 12.79
N ARG A 24 -0.79 -47.69 12.79
CA ARG A 24 -1.21 -46.61 13.71
C ARG A 24 -2.64 -46.87 14.18
N LEU A 25 -3.04 -46.20 15.25
CA LEU A 25 -4.38 -46.37 15.86
C LEU A 25 -5.39 -45.28 15.50
N PHE A 26 -4.93 -44.07 15.11
CA PHE A 26 -5.79 -42.90 14.93
C PHE A 26 -5.74 -42.39 13.49
N ALA A 27 -6.43 -43.10 12.59
CA ALA A 27 -6.72 -42.68 11.21
C ALA A 27 -7.85 -43.56 10.63
N THR A 28 -8.25 -43.30 9.39
CA THR A 28 -9.31 -44.06 8.69
C THR A 28 -8.93 -45.55 8.55
N PRO A 29 -9.72 -46.50 9.05
CA PRO A 29 -9.45 -47.93 8.90
C PRO A 29 -9.42 -48.36 7.43
N ILE A 30 -8.57 -49.34 7.09
CA ILE A 30 -8.59 -49.99 5.77
C ILE A 30 -9.72 -51.02 5.79
N PRO A 31 -10.78 -50.90 4.97
CA PRO A 31 -12.00 -51.70 5.12
C PRO A 31 -11.83 -53.10 4.51
N VAL A 32 -11.01 -53.95 5.15
CA VAL A 32 -10.63 -55.28 4.65
C VAL A 32 -10.61 -56.29 5.80
N TRP A 33 -11.05 -57.51 5.53
CA TRP A 33 -10.81 -58.67 6.40
C TRP A 33 -10.04 -59.76 5.68
N PHE A 34 -9.45 -60.70 6.43
CA PHE A 34 -8.81 -61.90 5.92
C PHE A 34 -9.47 -63.14 6.50
N CYS A 35 -9.74 -64.14 5.66
CA CYS A 35 -10.28 -65.42 6.10
C CYS A 35 -9.25 -66.21 6.91
N ASP A 36 -9.61 -66.64 8.12
CA ASP A 36 -8.68 -67.33 9.03
C ASP A 36 -8.26 -68.72 8.51
N GLU A 37 -9.08 -69.35 7.66
CA GLU A 37 -8.81 -70.70 7.14
C GLU A 37 -7.92 -70.71 5.89
N CYS A 38 -8.17 -69.80 4.94
CA CYS A 38 -7.51 -69.83 3.63
C CYS A 38 -6.75 -68.55 3.26
N GLY A 39 -6.80 -67.52 4.12
CA GLY A 39 -6.11 -66.24 3.91
C GLY A 39 -6.71 -65.35 2.82
N GLU A 40 -7.87 -65.70 2.27
CA GLU A 40 -8.53 -64.88 1.24
C GLU A 40 -8.92 -63.50 1.78
N MET A 41 -8.63 -62.46 1.00
CA MET A 41 -9.02 -61.09 1.30
C MET A 41 -10.52 -60.91 1.04
N ILE A 42 -11.22 -60.33 2.00
CA ILE A 42 -12.66 -60.09 1.97
C ILE A 42 -12.91 -58.59 2.01
N LEU A 43 -13.61 -58.07 1.00
CA LEU A 43 -13.98 -56.66 0.87
C LEU A 43 -15.46 -56.48 1.26
N PRO A 44 -15.84 -55.34 1.85
CA PRO A 44 -17.24 -54.99 2.04
C PRO A 44 -17.91 -54.66 0.71
N ASP A 45 -19.24 -54.70 0.70
CA ASP A 45 -20.03 -54.07 -0.35
C ASP A 45 -19.95 -52.55 -0.21
N GLU A 46 -19.96 -51.81 -1.33
CA GLU A 46 -19.83 -50.34 -1.33
C GLU A 46 -20.93 -49.66 -0.51
N ALA A 47 -22.15 -50.20 -0.53
CA ALA A 47 -23.29 -49.70 0.23
C ALA A 47 -23.15 -49.84 1.76
N ASP A 48 -22.19 -50.63 2.22
CA ASP A 48 -21.93 -50.85 3.65
C ASP A 48 -20.88 -49.90 4.20
N LEU A 49 -20.14 -49.21 3.33
CA LEU A 49 -19.17 -48.21 3.75
C LEU A 49 -19.85 -46.99 4.39
N PRO A 50 -19.20 -46.35 5.39
CA PRO A 50 -17.92 -46.72 5.99
C PRO A 50 -18.05 -47.83 7.06
N ILE A 51 -17.02 -48.66 7.17
CA ILE A 51 -16.90 -49.72 8.18
C ILE A 51 -15.55 -49.65 8.91
N ASP A 52 -15.49 -50.24 10.11
CA ASP A 52 -14.25 -50.55 10.80
C ASP A 52 -14.10 -52.07 10.90
N PRO A 53 -13.17 -52.72 10.16
CA PRO A 53 -13.06 -54.17 10.14
C PRO A 53 -12.63 -54.77 11.50
N THR A 54 -12.14 -53.95 12.45
CA THR A 54 -11.80 -54.41 13.81
C THR A 54 -13.02 -54.53 14.72
N ILE A 55 -14.15 -53.94 14.31
CA ILE A 55 -15.41 -53.93 15.06
C ILE A 55 -16.50 -54.68 14.28
N ASP A 56 -16.60 -54.40 12.98
CA ASP A 56 -17.57 -54.96 12.06
C ASP A 56 -17.15 -56.33 11.51
N LYS A 57 -18.08 -57.02 10.84
CA LYS A 57 -17.84 -58.35 10.25
C LYS A 57 -18.36 -58.43 8.82
N PRO A 58 -17.76 -59.28 7.96
CA PRO A 58 -18.30 -59.58 6.65
C PRO A 58 -19.73 -60.12 6.72
N LYS A 59 -20.60 -59.67 5.80
CA LYS A 59 -22.00 -60.15 5.70
C LYS A 59 -22.14 -61.50 5.00
N HIS A 60 -21.09 -61.98 4.36
CA HIS A 60 -21.07 -63.22 3.59
C HIS A 60 -19.92 -64.14 4.01
N ALA A 61 -20.09 -65.44 3.80
CA ALA A 61 -19.02 -66.42 4.00
C ALA A 61 -17.91 -66.25 2.96
N CYS A 62 -16.70 -66.72 3.26
CA CYS A 62 -15.57 -66.66 2.35
C CYS A 62 -15.94 -67.28 0.99
N PRO A 63 -15.85 -66.55 -0.14
CA PRO A 63 -16.27 -67.05 -1.44
C PRO A 63 -15.42 -68.22 -1.95
N LYS A 64 -14.23 -68.43 -1.36
CA LYS A 64 -13.26 -69.46 -1.77
C LYS A 64 -13.38 -70.76 -0.99
N CYS A 65 -13.62 -70.71 0.32
CA CYS A 65 -13.64 -71.89 1.19
C CYS A 65 -14.94 -72.08 1.99
N GLY A 66 -15.83 -71.08 2.01
CA GLY A 66 -17.09 -71.13 2.75
C GLY A 66 -16.96 -70.86 4.26
N SER A 67 -15.77 -70.58 4.78
CA SER A 67 -15.57 -70.22 6.19
C SER A 67 -16.28 -68.92 6.56
N THR A 68 -16.69 -68.80 7.82
CA THR A 68 -17.28 -67.59 8.42
C THR A 68 -16.39 -66.98 9.50
N SER A 69 -15.14 -67.46 9.65
CA SER A 69 -14.14 -66.91 10.57
C SER A 69 -13.20 -65.97 9.82
N PHE A 70 -13.09 -64.75 10.33
CA PHE A 70 -12.31 -63.67 9.71
C PHE A 70 -11.59 -62.83 10.76
N THR A 71 -10.40 -62.35 10.39
CA THR A 71 -9.64 -61.34 11.13
C THR A 71 -9.64 -60.04 10.33
N GLY A 72 -10.06 -58.93 10.96
CA GLY A 72 -10.04 -57.61 10.33
C GLY A 72 -8.64 -57.03 10.19
N GLU A 73 -8.41 -56.25 9.14
CA GLU A 73 -7.19 -55.46 9.00
C GLU A 73 -7.09 -54.45 10.16
N THR A 74 -5.89 -54.33 10.73
CA THR A 74 -5.59 -53.43 11.85
C THR A 74 -4.81 -52.20 11.42
N ASP A 75 -4.21 -52.25 10.22
CA ASP A 75 -3.61 -51.08 9.59
C ASP A 75 -4.68 -50.03 9.25
N VAL A 76 -4.26 -48.77 9.31
CA VAL A 76 -5.05 -47.61 8.93
C VAL A 76 -4.46 -46.93 7.69
N LEU A 77 -5.25 -46.10 7.02
CA LEU A 77 -4.81 -45.33 5.87
C LEU A 77 -3.83 -44.22 6.26
N ASP A 78 -2.92 -43.92 5.32
CA ASP A 78 -2.06 -42.76 5.37
C ASP A 78 -2.88 -41.47 5.48
N THR A 79 -2.44 -40.49 6.28
CA THR A 79 -3.20 -39.24 6.47
C THR A 79 -3.32 -38.44 5.17
N TRP A 80 -2.41 -38.67 4.22
CA TRP A 80 -2.49 -38.13 2.87
C TRP A 80 -3.63 -38.74 2.05
N MET A 81 -4.11 -39.94 2.38
CA MET A 81 -5.30 -40.53 1.77
C MET A 81 -6.54 -39.70 2.12
N ASP A 82 -6.71 -39.36 3.39
CA ASP A 82 -7.83 -38.52 3.84
C ASP A 82 -7.74 -37.10 3.25
N SER A 83 -6.57 -36.48 3.37
CA SER A 83 -6.40 -35.09 2.91
C SER A 83 -6.41 -34.96 1.38
N SER A 84 -6.10 -36.03 0.64
CA SER A 84 -6.12 -36.01 -0.82
C SER A 84 -7.48 -35.65 -1.41
N ILE A 85 -8.59 -35.97 -0.74
CA ILE A 85 -9.95 -35.72 -1.23
C ILE A 85 -10.57 -34.45 -0.61
N THR A 86 -9.76 -33.59 0.00
CA THR A 86 -10.27 -32.38 0.67
C THR A 86 -10.97 -31.42 -0.28
N ASP A 87 -10.50 -31.29 -1.52
CA ASP A 87 -11.15 -30.54 -2.60
C ASP A 87 -12.52 -31.12 -2.94
N LEU A 88 -12.65 -32.44 -3.03
CA LEU A 88 -13.92 -33.12 -3.24
C LEU A 88 -14.87 -32.84 -2.07
N HIS A 89 -14.38 -32.95 -0.84
CA HIS A 89 -15.19 -32.73 0.35
C HIS A 89 -15.72 -31.28 0.43
N VAL A 90 -14.86 -30.27 0.24
CA VAL A 90 -15.29 -28.86 0.31
C VAL A 90 -16.20 -28.46 -0.85
N THR A 91 -16.17 -29.20 -1.96
CA THR A 91 -17.06 -29.00 -3.11
C THR A 91 -18.34 -29.83 -3.03
N GLY A 92 -18.57 -30.55 -1.91
CA GLY A 92 -19.82 -31.23 -1.60
C GLY A 92 -19.91 -32.67 -2.09
N TRP A 93 -18.78 -33.38 -2.19
CA TRP A 93 -18.78 -34.77 -2.64
C TRP A 93 -19.52 -35.71 -1.67
N ASP A 94 -20.40 -36.55 -2.21
CA ASP A 94 -21.15 -37.54 -1.45
C ASP A 94 -20.50 -38.94 -1.44
N GLY A 95 -19.31 -39.06 -2.05
CA GLY A 95 -18.58 -40.32 -2.23
C GLY A 95 -18.76 -40.92 -3.62
N SER A 96 -19.63 -40.36 -4.48
CA SER A 96 -19.87 -40.83 -5.84
C SER A 96 -20.01 -39.68 -6.84
N GLY A 97 -19.54 -39.89 -8.07
CA GLY A 97 -19.67 -38.91 -9.15
C GLY A 97 -19.00 -37.55 -8.88
N MET A 98 -19.31 -36.58 -9.72
CA MET A 98 -18.73 -35.23 -9.67
C MET A 98 -19.48 -34.35 -8.64
N PRO A 99 -18.78 -33.70 -7.68
CA PRO A 99 -19.41 -32.78 -6.74
C PRO A 99 -20.01 -31.54 -7.44
N PRO A 100 -21.05 -30.90 -6.87
CA PRO A 100 -21.74 -29.77 -7.49
C PRO A 100 -20.88 -28.51 -7.68
N TYR A 101 -19.86 -28.31 -6.84
CA TYR A 101 -18.99 -27.13 -6.90
C TYR A 101 -17.58 -27.45 -7.37
N PHE A 102 -17.37 -28.63 -7.96
CA PHE A 102 -16.07 -29.07 -8.44
C PHE A 102 -15.83 -28.63 -9.89
N PRO A 103 -14.61 -28.22 -10.28
CA PRO A 103 -13.40 -28.08 -9.44
C PRO A 103 -13.45 -26.86 -8.50
N ALA A 104 -12.64 -26.87 -7.44
CA ALA A 104 -12.50 -25.70 -6.58
C ALA A 104 -11.85 -24.53 -7.34
N GLN A 105 -12.17 -23.29 -7.00
CA GLN A 105 -11.56 -22.14 -7.70
C GLN A 105 -10.07 -21.98 -7.36
N ILE A 106 -9.72 -22.05 -6.07
CA ILE A 106 -8.35 -21.77 -5.62
C ILE A 106 -7.92 -22.61 -4.43
N ARG A 107 -6.63 -22.95 -4.43
CA ARG A 107 -5.97 -23.73 -3.39
C ARG A 107 -4.78 -22.97 -2.79
N PRO A 108 -4.90 -22.30 -1.62
CA PRO A 108 -3.74 -21.73 -0.93
C PRO A 108 -3.01 -22.79 -0.10
N GLN A 109 -1.68 -22.84 -0.18
CA GLN A 109 -0.86 -23.71 0.69
C GLN A 109 0.62 -23.31 0.71
N GLY A 110 1.39 -23.88 1.64
CA GLY A 110 2.86 -23.78 1.66
C GLY A 110 3.53 -24.65 0.61
N HIS A 111 4.77 -24.30 0.23
CA HIS A 111 5.55 -25.09 -0.72
C HIS A 111 6.10 -26.41 -0.16
N ASP A 112 6.04 -26.61 1.16
CA ASP A 112 6.56 -27.78 1.86
C ASP A 112 5.73 -29.05 1.60
N ILE A 113 4.45 -28.88 1.28
CA ILE A 113 3.49 -29.96 1.03
C ILE A 113 3.05 -30.08 -0.44
N ILE A 114 3.91 -29.64 -1.37
CA ILE A 114 3.69 -29.81 -2.83
C ILE A 114 3.72 -31.29 -3.22
N ARG A 115 4.72 -32.02 -2.73
CA ARG A 115 4.96 -33.44 -3.06
C ARG A 115 4.01 -34.40 -2.36
N THR A 116 3.24 -33.88 -1.40
CA THR A 116 2.26 -34.62 -0.63
C THR A 116 0.87 -34.11 -0.97
N TRP A 117 0.33 -33.16 -0.21
CA TRP A 117 -1.07 -32.73 -0.34
C TRP A 117 -1.45 -32.35 -1.76
N ALA A 118 -0.68 -31.47 -2.41
CA ALA A 118 -1.01 -31.02 -3.76
C ALA A 118 -0.94 -32.18 -4.77
N PHE A 119 0.17 -32.93 -4.76
CA PHE A 119 0.36 -34.08 -5.64
C PHE A 119 -0.72 -35.16 -5.45
N TYR A 120 -0.99 -35.58 -4.21
CA TYR A 120 -1.97 -36.62 -3.93
C TYR A 120 -3.40 -36.17 -4.22
N THR A 121 -3.73 -34.90 -4.00
CA THR A 121 -5.03 -34.38 -4.43
C THR A 121 -5.17 -34.39 -5.96
N ILE A 122 -4.16 -33.94 -6.70
CA ILE A 122 -4.17 -34.04 -8.17
C ILE A 122 -4.34 -35.49 -8.62
N LEU A 123 -3.55 -36.41 -8.07
CA LEU A 123 -3.62 -37.83 -8.39
C LEU A 123 -5.03 -38.39 -8.12
N ARG A 124 -5.61 -38.08 -6.96
CA ARG A 124 -6.89 -38.65 -6.53
C ARG A 124 -8.07 -38.05 -7.28
N SER A 125 -8.08 -36.75 -7.55
CA SER A 125 -9.15 -36.12 -8.34
C SER A 125 -9.12 -36.61 -9.79
N MET A 126 -7.93 -36.79 -10.39
CA MET A 126 -7.79 -37.42 -11.71
C MET A 126 -8.22 -38.89 -11.71
N ALA A 127 -7.86 -39.67 -10.69
CA ALA A 127 -8.20 -41.09 -10.62
C ALA A 127 -9.70 -41.34 -10.38
N LEU A 128 -10.35 -40.50 -9.56
CA LEU A 128 -11.75 -40.64 -9.20
C LEU A 128 -12.69 -40.02 -10.23
N LEU A 129 -12.34 -38.83 -10.76
CA LEU A 129 -13.26 -37.99 -11.54
C LEU A 129 -12.72 -37.63 -12.92
N GLY A 130 -11.44 -37.88 -13.20
CA GLY A 130 -10.82 -37.54 -14.50
C GLY A 130 -10.64 -36.05 -14.74
N GLU A 131 -10.65 -35.22 -13.69
CA GLU A 131 -10.65 -33.76 -13.79
C GLU A 131 -9.69 -33.14 -12.75
N LYS A 132 -9.17 -31.94 -13.06
CA LYS A 132 -8.26 -31.20 -12.19
C LYS A 132 -8.97 -30.81 -10.88
N PRO A 133 -8.26 -30.79 -9.74
CA PRO A 133 -8.88 -30.48 -8.44
C PRO A 133 -9.24 -29.00 -8.23
N TRP A 134 -8.55 -28.09 -8.92
CA TRP A 134 -8.76 -26.65 -8.82
C TRP A 134 -8.40 -25.88 -10.09
N ASP A 135 -8.96 -24.69 -10.26
CA ASP A 135 -8.58 -23.75 -11.34
C ASP A 135 -7.20 -23.13 -11.11
N GLY A 136 -6.86 -22.81 -9.86
CA GLY A 136 -5.56 -22.25 -9.48
C GLY A 136 -5.04 -22.76 -8.14
N ILE A 137 -3.72 -22.78 -7.98
CA ILE A 137 -3.04 -23.06 -6.70
C ILE A 137 -2.08 -21.91 -6.37
N LEU A 138 -2.22 -21.36 -5.16
CA LEU A 138 -1.34 -20.34 -4.61
C LEU A 138 -0.34 -21.01 -3.67
N ILE A 139 0.92 -21.05 -4.09
CA ILE A 139 2.01 -21.61 -3.29
C ILE A 139 2.71 -20.46 -2.55
N ASN A 140 2.60 -20.46 -1.23
CA ASN A 140 3.22 -19.50 -0.33
C ASN A 140 4.57 -20.01 0.20
N GLY A 141 5.41 -19.06 0.62
CA GLY A 141 6.59 -19.36 1.42
C GLY A 141 6.26 -19.70 2.87
N MET A 142 7.30 -19.88 3.66
CA MET A 142 7.24 -20.13 5.09
C MET A 142 7.54 -18.86 5.88
N VAL A 143 6.98 -18.77 7.09
CA VAL A 143 7.40 -17.76 8.07
C VAL A 143 8.64 -18.27 8.79
N LEU A 144 9.70 -17.46 8.76
CA LEU A 144 10.96 -17.68 9.47
C LEU A 144 10.94 -16.87 10.78
N GLY A 145 11.59 -17.40 11.83
CA GLY A 145 11.81 -16.66 13.06
C GLY A 145 12.74 -15.47 12.85
N GLU A 146 12.85 -14.58 13.84
CA GLU A 146 13.70 -13.37 13.78
C GLU A 146 15.18 -13.66 13.48
N ASP A 147 15.61 -14.91 13.74
CA ASP A 147 16.95 -15.42 13.49
C ASP A 147 17.17 -15.88 12.03
N GLY A 148 16.15 -15.79 11.16
CA GLY A 148 16.21 -16.22 9.77
C GLY A 148 16.08 -17.72 9.56
N PHE A 149 15.77 -18.49 10.61
CA PHE A 149 15.57 -19.93 10.52
C PHE A 149 14.09 -20.32 10.64
N LYS A 150 13.74 -21.50 10.12
CA LYS A 150 12.41 -22.09 10.33
C LYS A 150 12.10 -22.15 11.83
N MET A 151 10.92 -21.66 12.20
CA MET A 151 10.44 -21.69 13.58
C MET A 151 10.35 -23.13 14.10
N SER A 152 10.92 -23.39 15.27
CA SER A 152 10.86 -24.71 15.92
C SER A 152 11.04 -24.62 17.43
N LYS A 153 10.36 -25.51 18.18
CA LYS A 153 10.46 -25.56 19.64
C LYS A 153 11.90 -25.75 20.14
N SER A 154 12.73 -26.52 19.44
CA SER A 154 14.12 -26.76 19.84
C SER A 154 15.04 -25.55 19.64
N ARG A 155 14.63 -24.59 18.80
CA ARG A 155 15.37 -23.33 18.59
C ARG A 155 14.89 -22.20 19.47
N ASP A 156 13.77 -22.39 20.18
CA ASP A 156 13.13 -21.37 21.00
C ASP A 156 12.88 -20.05 20.24
N ASN A 157 12.57 -20.16 18.94
CA ASN A 157 12.36 -19.04 18.01
C ASN A 157 10.93 -19.02 17.44
N VAL A 158 10.00 -19.73 18.09
CA VAL A 158 8.59 -19.76 17.68
C VAL A 158 7.92 -18.50 18.19
N ILE A 159 7.23 -17.80 17.29
CA ILE A 159 6.36 -16.69 17.65
C ILE A 159 4.93 -17.14 17.35
N GLY A 160 4.12 -17.25 18.41
CA GLY A 160 2.73 -17.63 18.29
C GLY A 160 1.89 -16.48 17.74
N PRO A 161 0.81 -16.76 16.98
CA PRO A 161 -0.16 -15.72 16.61
C PRO A 161 -0.65 -14.91 17.82
N GLU A 162 -0.84 -15.56 18.96
CA GLU A 162 -1.30 -14.95 20.22
C GLU A 162 -0.33 -13.88 20.77
N ASP A 163 0.98 -14.06 20.57
CA ASP A 163 2.01 -13.10 20.99
C ASP A 163 1.87 -11.78 20.21
N VAL A 164 1.37 -11.86 18.98
CA VAL A 164 1.09 -10.70 18.13
C VAL A 164 -0.30 -10.12 18.41
N MET A 165 -1.32 -10.98 18.47
CA MET A 165 -2.72 -10.57 18.62
C MET A 165 -2.97 -9.85 19.95
N GLY A 166 -2.33 -10.26 21.04
CA GLY A 166 -2.53 -9.65 22.35
C GLY A 166 -2.17 -8.16 22.39
N PRO A 167 -0.93 -7.76 22.05
CA PRO A 167 -0.50 -6.37 22.13
C PRO A 167 -0.94 -5.49 20.94
N TYR A 168 -1.10 -6.07 19.75
CA TYR A 168 -1.28 -5.30 18.51
C TYR A 168 -2.63 -5.52 17.82
N GLY A 169 -3.39 -6.54 18.22
CA GLY A 169 -4.65 -6.92 17.59
C GLY A 169 -4.48 -7.80 16.35
N VAL A 170 -5.55 -8.51 15.99
CA VAL A 170 -5.56 -9.45 14.86
C VAL A 170 -5.35 -8.79 13.50
N ASP A 171 -5.82 -7.55 13.32
CA ASP A 171 -5.65 -6.83 12.07
C ASP A 171 -4.19 -6.43 11.84
N ALA A 172 -3.42 -6.16 12.90
CA ALA A 172 -1.98 -5.94 12.75
C ALA A 172 -1.26 -7.22 12.27
N LEU A 173 -1.64 -8.40 12.78
CA LEU A 173 -1.12 -9.68 12.30
C LEU A 173 -1.49 -9.94 10.84
N ARG A 174 -2.76 -9.73 10.46
CA ARG A 174 -3.22 -9.93 9.07
C ARG A 174 -2.53 -8.98 8.10
N GLN A 175 -2.40 -7.71 8.49
CA GLN A 175 -1.72 -6.69 7.69
C GLN A 175 -0.23 -7.00 7.54
N TRP A 176 0.44 -7.45 8.60
CA TRP A 176 1.83 -7.93 8.52
C TRP A 176 1.95 -9.10 7.55
N ALA A 177 1.07 -10.10 7.66
CA ALA A 177 1.11 -11.28 6.78
C ALA A 177 0.88 -10.91 5.31
N ALA A 178 -0.05 -9.98 5.03
CA ALA A 178 -0.33 -9.50 3.68
C ALA A 178 0.80 -8.63 3.11
N ALA A 179 1.51 -7.87 3.95
CA ALA A 179 2.63 -7.02 3.51
C ALA A 179 3.97 -7.76 3.43
N GLY A 180 4.09 -8.92 4.09
CA GLY A 180 5.37 -9.53 4.43
C GLY A 180 6.18 -10.03 3.23
N SER A 181 5.53 -10.55 2.20
CA SER A 181 6.18 -10.85 0.92
C SER A 181 5.17 -11.22 -0.17
N SER A 182 5.60 -11.15 -1.43
CA SER A 182 4.85 -11.70 -2.56
C SER A 182 4.74 -13.23 -2.49
N THR A 183 3.69 -13.77 -3.09
CA THR A 183 3.39 -15.21 -3.16
C THR A 183 4.62 -16.04 -3.56
N GLY A 184 4.92 -17.06 -2.75
CA GLY A 184 6.00 -18.03 -2.99
C GLY A 184 7.34 -17.69 -2.35
N GLN A 185 7.46 -16.54 -1.69
CA GLN A 185 8.66 -16.15 -0.94
C GLN A 185 8.48 -16.35 0.56
N ASP A 186 9.57 -16.73 1.23
CA ASP A 186 9.62 -16.84 2.69
C ASP A 186 9.59 -15.45 3.32
N ILE A 187 8.96 -15.33 4.49
CA ILE A 187 8.82 -14.08 5.23
C ILE A 187 9.67 -14.18 6.49
N LEU A 188 10.64 -13.28 6.63
CA LEU A 188 11.36 -13.10 7.90
C LEU A 188 10.45 -12.36 8.88
N PHE A 189 10.10 -12.97 10.00
CA PHE A 189 9.32 -12.28 11.01
C PHE A 189 10.14 -11.14 11.65
N ASN A 190 9.51 -9.96 11.77
CA ASN A 190 10.10 -8.79 12.39
C ASN A 190 9.01 -7.99 13.13
N TRP A 191 9.19 -7.80 14.44
CA TRP A 191 8.27 -7.03 15.28
C TRP A 191 8.06 -5.59 14.80
N ASN A 192 9.05 -4.98 14.15
CA ASN A 192 8.90 -3.61 13.64
C ASN A 192 7.83 -3.53 12.55
N ASP A 193 7.65 -4.59 11.75
CA ASP A 193 6.63 -4.61 10.70
C ASP A 193 5.22 -4.74 11.29
N VAL A 194 5.08 -5.53 12.37
CA VAL A 194 3.84 -5.60 13.17
C VAL A 194 3.53 -4.25 13.81
N VAL A 195 4.53 -3.60 14.42
CA VAL A 195 4.39 -2.26 15.00
C VAL A 195 3.99 -1.25 13.92
N ALA A 196 4.59 -1.32 12.73
CA ALA A 196 4.24 -0.45 11.61
C ALA A 196 2.80 -0.69 11.14
N ALA A 197 2.33 -1.94 11.10
CA ALA A 197 0.95 -2.27 10.78
C ALA A 197 -0.04 -1.68 11.80
N SER A 198 0.21 -1.86 13.10
CA SER A 198 -0.62 -1.28 14.16
C SER A 198 -0.63 0.27 14.12
N ARG A 199 0.53 0.90 13.85
CA ARG A 199 0.62 2.36 13.70
C ARG A 199 -0.13 2.88 12.48
N PHE A 200 -0.14 2.13 11.38
CA PHE A 200 -0.94 2.48 10.22
C PHE A 200 -2.44 2.53 10.58
N GLN A 201 -2.96 1.53 11.29
CA GLN A 201 -4.36 1.53 11.74
C GLN A 201 -4.65 2.73 12.67
N THR A 202 -3.72 3.08 13.55
CA THR A 202 -3.85 4.28 14.41
C THR A 202 -3.92 5.57 13.58
N LYS A 203 -3.07 5.73 12.57
CA LYS A 203 -3.10 6.89 11.65
C LYS A 203 -4.41 6.92 10.87
N MET A 204 -4.84 5.77 10.33
CA MET A 204 -6.11 5.64 9.62
C MET A 204 -7.30 5.99 10.50
N TRP A 205 -7.33 5.55 11.76
CA TRP A 205 -8.40 5.91 12.69
C TRP A 205 -8.48 7.42 12.92
N ASN A 206 -7.33 8.10 13.03
CA ASN A 206 -7.31 9.55 13.17
C ASN A 206 -7.87 10.27 11.93
N ILE A 207 -7.55 9.78 10.74
CA ILE A 207 -8.09 10.27 9.46
C ILE A 207 -9.61 10.05 9.43
N VAL A 208 -10.07 8.82 9.66
CA VAL A 208 -11.48 8.44 9.66
C VAL A 208 -12.26 9.29 10.67
N ARG A 209 -11.78 9.42 11.91
CA ARG A 209 -12.43 10.21 12.95
C ARG A 209 -12.53 11.68 12.58
N PHE A 210 -11.48 12.26 12.01
CA PHE A 210 -11.52 13.65 11.51
C PHE A 210 -12.57 13.79 10.42
N SER A 211 -12.51 12.95 9.38
CA SER A 211 -13.43 12.99 8.24
C SER A 211 -14.88 12.77 8.66
N LEU A 212 -15.17 11.78 9.50
CA LEU A 212 -16.52 11.53 10.05
C LEU A 212 -17.04 12.74 10.81
N SER A 213 -16.20 13.42 11.60
CA SER A 213 -16.62 14.63 12.30
C SER A 213 -17.06 15.75 11.36
N GLN A 214 -16.51 15.79 10.13
CA GLN A 214 -16.90 16.77 9.12
C GLN A 214 -18.11 16.33 8.30
N ILE A 215 -18.21 15.03 7.98
CA ILE A 215 -19.33 14.43 7.24
C ILE A 215 -20.62 14.50 8.06
N GLN A 216 -20.55 14.21 9.37
CA GLN A 216 -21.71 14.17 10.26
C GLN A 216 -22.08 15.54 10.84
N LYS A 217 -21.26 16.58 10.61
CA LYS A 217 -21.54 17.93 11.08
C LYS A 217 -22.78 18.49 10.38
N GLU A 218 -23.75 18.95 11.16
CA GLU A 218 -24.89 19.70 10.64
C GLU A 218 -24.39 20.94 9.89
N SER A 219 -24.91 21.13 8.67
CA SER A 219 -24.44 22.16 7.75
C SER A 219 -25.64 22.82 7.07
N PRO A 220 -25.69 24.16 7.00
CA PRO A 220 -26.71 24.87 6.23
C PRO A 220 -26.48 24.74 4.72
N VAL A 221 -25.27 24.36 4.30
CA VAL A 221 -24.91 24.10 2.90
C VAL A 221 -25.57 22.80 2.42
N PRO A 222 -26.34 22.81 1.31
CA PRO A 222 -26.93 21.61 0.73
C PRO A 222 -25.87 20.56 0.37
N LYS A 223 -26.23 19.28 0.51
CA LYS A 223 -25.39 18.18 0.00
C LYS A 223 -25.26 18.27 -1.52
N THR A 224 -24.13 17.80 -2.03
CA THR A 224 -23.85 17.65 -3.47
C THR A 224 -23.48 16.21 -3.78
N ASP A 225 -23.62 15.83 -5.03
CA ASP A 225 -23.28 14.52 -5.59
C ASP A 225 -22.06 14.58 -6.54
N ALA A 226 -21.44 15.75 -6.71
CA ALA A 226 -20.24 15.93 -7.51
C ALA A 226 -19.32 17.01 -6.94
N PRO A 227 -17.98 16.83 -6.99
CA PRO A 227 -17.06 17.88 -6.59
C PRO A 227 -17.00 18.99 -7.64
N SER A 228 -16.98 20.25 -7.19
CA SER A 228 -16.78 21.41 -8.06
C SER A 228 -15.34 21.93 -8.06
N THR A 229 -14.59 21.72 -6.97
CA THR A 229 -13.26 22.30 -6.80
C THR A 229 -12.17 21.41 -7.40
N LEU A 230 -11.06 22.04 -7.84
CA LEU A 230 -9.92 21.34 -8.44
C LEU A 230 -9.35 20.25 -7.53
N ILE A 231 -9.09 20.56 -6.25
CA ILE A 231 -8.47 19.62 -5.31
C ILE A 231 -9.39 18.44 -4.96
N ASP A 232 -10.70 18.65 -4.92
CA ASP A 232 -11.66 17.56 -4.73
C ASP A 232 -11.69 16.63 -5.94
N ARG A 233 -11.71 17.19 -7.16
CA ARG A 233 -11.64 16.41 -8.42
C ARG A 233 -10.31 15.65 -8.54
N TRP A 234 -9.19 16.28 -8.18
CA TRP A 234 -7.86 15.68 -8.15
C TRP A 234 -7.81 14.48 -7.19
N MET A 235 -8.40 14.61 -6.01
CA MET A 235 -8.49 13.52 -5.03
C MET A 235 -9.31 12.34 -5.56
N LEU A 236 -10.47 12.60 -6.19
CA LEU A 236 -11.29 11.54 -6.77
C LEU A 236 -10.62 10.88 -7.98
N ALA A 237 -9.90 11.62 -8.81
CA ALA A 237 -9.15 11.05 -9.93
C ALA A 237 -8.00 10.14 -9.42
N ASN A 238 -7.31 10.53 -8.34
CA ASN A 238 -6.33 9.67 -7.68
C ASN A 238 -6.96 8.44 -7.02
N LEU A 239 -8.16 8.59 -6.42
CA LEU A 239 -8.92 7.47 -5.88
C LEU A 239 -9.30 6.46 -6.98
N SER A 240 -9.74 6.94 -8.14
CA SER A 240 -10.06 6.14 -9.32
C SER A 240 -8.87 5.26 -9.75
N LYS A 241 -7.68 5.87 -9.88
CA LYS A 241 -6.43 5.14 -10.19
C LYS A 241 -6.09 4.11 -9.10
N THR A 242 -6.23 4.51 -7.83
CA THR A 242 -5.97 3.64 -6.67
C THR A 242 -6.89 2.42 -6.67
N VAL A 243 -8.19 2.61 -6.89
CA VAL A 243 -9.18 1.52 -6.95
C VAL A 243 -8.84 0.55 -8.08
N ALA A 244 -8.50 1.06 -9.27
CA ALA A 244 -8.10 0.23 -10.40
C ALA A 244 -6.84 -0.61 -10.09
N ASP A 245 -5.78 0.03 -9.59
CA ASP A 245 -4.50 -0.64 -9.31
C ASP A 245 -4.61 -1.67 -8.17
N VAL A 246 -5.40 -1.38 -7.13
CA VAL A 246 -5.67 -2.32 -6.04
C VAL A 246 -6.52 -3.49 -6.55
N THR A 247 -7.53 -3.23 -7.38
CA THR A 247 -8.35 -4.29 -7.99
C THR A 247 -7.50 -5.22 -8.85
N GLU A 248 -6.64 -4.67 -9.72
CA GLU A 248 -5.70 -5.47 -10.52
C GLU A 248 -4.77 -6.32 -9.65
N ALA A 249 -4.23 -5.73 -8.58
CA ALA A 249 -3.36 -6.45 -7.65
C ALA A 249 -4.10 -7.60 -6.95
N MET A 250 -5.36 -7.40 -6.54
CA MET A 250 -6.20 -8.44 -5.92
C MET A 250 -6.52 -9.57 -6.89
N GLU A 251 -6.93 -9.25 -8.13
CA GLU A 251 -7.21 -10.23 -9.19
C GLU A 251 -5.95 -11.04 -9.58
N SER A 252 -4.77 -10.44 -9.42
CA SER A 252 -3.47 -11.09 -9.68
C SER A 252 -2.88 -11.79 -8.46
N TYR A 253 -3.59 -11.83 -7.33
CA TYR A 253 -3.12 -12.39 -6.05
C TYR A 253 -1.81 -11.75 -5.53
N LEU A 254 -1.61 -10.46 -5.83
CA LEU A 254 -0.50 -9.62 -5.36
C LEU A 254 -0.96 -8.76 -4.16
N PHE A 255 -1.32 -9.44 -3.08
CA PHE A 255 -1.88 -8.81 -1.86
C PHE A 255 -0.93 -7.79 -1.22
N ASP A 256 0.38 -8.03 -1.29
CA ASP A 256 1.43 -7.13 -0.83
C ASP A 256 1.44 -5.82 -1.63
N LYS A 257 1.36 -5.92 -2.97
CA LYS A 257 1.25 -4.77 -3.87
C LYS A 257 -0.04 -3.98 -3.59
N GLY A 258 -1.18 -4.66 -3.50
CA GLY A 258 -2.47 -4.05 -3.25
C GLY A 258 -2.49 -3.27 -1.93
N LEU A 259 -2.04 -3.88 -0.83
CA LEU A 259 -1.95 -3.22 0.46
C LEU A 259 -0.97 -2.03 0.44
N LYS A 260 0.16 -2.14 -0.26
CA LYS A 260 1.10 -1.03 -0.42
C LYS A 260 0.44 0.17 -1.09
N ILE A 261 -0.28 -0.05 -2.18
CA ILE A 261 -0.98 1.02 -2.92
C ILE A 261 -1.99 1.72 -2.02
N VAL A 262 -2.82 0.96 -1.29
CA VAL A 262 -3.80 1.53 -0.35
C VAL A 262 -3.12 2.37 0.74
N ARG A 263 -2.01 1.88 1.31
CA ARG A 263 -1.25 2.60 2.33
C ARG A 263 -0.62 3.88 1.81
N ASP A 264 -0.04 3.84 0.62
CA ASP A 264 0.60 4.99 0.00
C ASP A 264 -0.42 6.07 -0.36
N PHE A 265 -1.59 5.69 -0.89
CA PHE A 265 -2.69 6.62 -1.14
C PHE A 265 -3.19 7.27 0.15
N ALA A 266 -3.44 6.47 1.18
CA ALA A 266 -3.90 6.98 2.48
C ALA A 266 -2.93 7.98 3.11
N TRP A 267 -1.62 7.74 2.98
CA TRP A 267 -0.60 8.56 3.60
C TRP A 267 -0.27 9.78 2.76
N ASN A 268 0.16 9.56 1.52
CA ASN A 268 0.80 10.58 0.69
C ASN A 268 -0.20 11.44 -0.08
N ILE A 269 -1.39 10.90 -0.40
CA ILE A 269 -2.41 11.64 -1.15
C ILE A 269 -3.48 12.16 -0.20
N MET A 270 -4.09 11.28 0.58
CA MET A 270 -5.20 11.67 1.45
C MET A 270 -4.71 12.51 2.64
N ALA A 271 -3.76 12.00 3.42
CA ALA A 271 -3.40 12.64 4.70
C ALA A 271 -2.47 13.84 4.54
N ASP A 272 -1.36 13.68 3.80
CA ASP A 272 -0.32 14.72 3.72
C ASP A 272 -0.71 15.87 2.79
N GLU A 273 -1.59 15.61 1.81
CA GLU A 273 -2.01 16.62 0.84
C GLU A 273 -3.50 16.96 0.95
N TYR A 274 -4.41 16.09 0.52
CA TYR A 274 -5.83 16.43 0.38
C TYR A 274 -6.43 17.01 1.67
N LEU A 275 -6.28 16.33 2.81
CA LEU A 275 -6.80 16.80 4.09
C LEU A 275 -6.20 18.14 4.53
N GLU A 276 -4.93 18.40 4.22
CA GLU A 276 -4.32 19.70 4.55
C GLU A 276 -4.91 20.82 3.69
N PHE A 277 -5.12 20.58 2.40
CA PHE A 277 -5.73 21.56 1.48
C PHE A 277 -7.15 21.93 1.87
N VAL A 278 -7.98 20.91 2.14
CA VAL A 278 -9.42 21.15 2.31
C VAL A 278 -9.81 21.56 3.73
N LYS A 279 -8.91 21.47 4.72
CA LYS A 279 -9.18 21.88 6.12
C LYS A 279 -9.81 23.26 6.21
N GLY A 280 -9.27 24.25 5.49
CA GLY A 280 -9.80 25.61 5.49
C GLY A 280 -11.26 25.65 5.03
N ARG A 281 -11.60 24.95 3.94
CA ARG A 281 -12.98 24.85 3.44
C ARG A 281 -13.89 24.06 4.38
N LEU A 282 -13.42 22.98 4.97
CA LEU A 282 -14.22 22.14 5.88
C LEU A 282 -14.70 22.91 7.13
N TYR A 283 -13.89 23.88 7.60
CA TYR A 283 -14.24 24.77 8.71
C TYR A 283 -15.04 26.02 8.29
N SER A 284 -15.21 26.28 6.99
CA SER A 284 -16.00 27.39 6.46
C SER A 284 -17.50 27.07 6.40
N GLU A 285 -18.31 28.06 6.02
CA GLU A 285 -19.73 27.89 5.65
C GLU A 285 -19.95 28.16 4.14
N GLU A 286 -18.89 28.10 3.35
CA GLU A 286 -18.91 28.34 1.90
C GLU A 286 -19.59 27.16 1.15
N PRO A 287 -20.28 27.39 0.02
CA PRO A 287 -20.93 26.33 -0.76
C PRO A 287 -20.00 25.18 -1.15
N GLU A 288 -18.73 25.48 -1.43
CA GLU A 288 -17.67 24.55 -1.84
C GLU A 288 -17.35 23.52 -0.75
N ARG A 289 -17.74 23.76 0.51
CA ARG A 289 -17.64 22.77 1.60
C ARG A 289 -18.36 21.47 1.24
N ALA A 290 -19.49 21.54 0.54
CA ALA A 290 -20.26 20.35 0.17
C ALA A 290 -19.45 19.38 -0.69
N GLY A 291 -18.64 19.90 -1.63
CA GLY A 291 -17.77 19.10 -2.49
C GLY A 291 -16.67 18.36 -1.71
N ALA A 292 -16.07 19.04 -0.72
CA ALA A 292 -15.07 18.42 0.15
C ALA A 292 -15.68 17.31 1.03
N VAL A 293 -16.89 17.52 1.56
CA VAL A 293 -17.59 16.49 2.34
C VAL A 293 -17.95 15.27 1.48
N TYR A 294 -18.49 15.49 0.28
CA TYR A 294 -18.79 14.42 -0.68
C TYR A 294 -17.52 13.61 -1.02
N THR A 295 -16.41 14.29 -1.26
CA THR A 295 -15.13 13.66 -1.61
C THR A 295 -14.58 12.83 -0.45
N LEU A 296 -14.69 13.33 0.79
CA LEU A 296 -14.32 12.56 1.98
C LEU A 296 -15.19 11.32 2.17
N GLU A 297 -16.51 11.45 2.03
CA GLU A 297 -17.45 10.33 2.17
C GLU A 297 -17.15 9.24 1.13
N THR A 298 -17.02 9.64 -0.15
CA THR A 298 -16.68 8.74 -1.27
C THR A 298 -15.33 8.06 -1.08
N THR A 299 -14.31 8.82 -0.65
CA THR A 299 -12.97 8.27 -0.40
C THR A 299 -12.99 7.27 0.75
N LEU A 300 -13.66 7.60 1.86
CA LEU A 300 -13.72 6.71 3.01
C LEU A 300 -14.46 5.41 2.72
N ASP A 301 -15.54 5.47 1.94
CA ASP A 301 -16.29 4.28 1.50
C ASP A 301 -15.38 3.33 0.71
N ALA A 302 -14.72 3.84 -0.34
CA ALA A 302 -13.78 3.06 -1.14
C ALA A 302 -12.59 2.52 -0.32
N MET A 303 -12.04 3.33 0.59
CA MET A 303 -10.96 2.91 1.48
C MET A 303 -11.37 1.78 2.43
N CYS A 304 -12.56 1.85 3.03
CA CYS A 304 -13.07 0.77 3.88
C CYS A 304 -13.19 -0.53 3.10
N THR A 305 -13.70 -0.46 1.87
CA THR A 305 -13.87 -1.63 0.98
C THR A 305 -12.52 -2.22 0.57
N MET A 306 -11.55 -1.41 0.14
CA MET A 306 -10.22 -1.87 -0.22
C MET A 306 -9.43 -2.44 0.97
N LEU A 307 -9.65 -1.94 2.18
CA LEU A 307 -8.99 -2.42 3.41
C LEU A 307 -9.63 -3.69 3.98
N ALA A 308 -10.92 -3.96 3.73
CA ALA A 308 -11.66 -5.05 4.36
C ALA A 308 -11.04 -6.45 4.20
N PRO A 309 -10.48 -6.86 3.03
CA PRO A 309 -9.79 -8.15 2.91
C PRO A 309 -8.55 -8.28 3.83
N TYR A 310 -7.88 -7.16 4.09
CA TYR A 310 -6.64 -7.09 4.86
C TYR A 310 -6.92 -6.98 6.37
N ILE A 311 -7.72 -5.98 6.75
CA ILE A 311 -7.97 -5.58 8.14
C ILE A 311 -9.49 -5.49 8.42
N PRO A 312 -10.19 -6.64 8.41
CA PRO A 312 -11.66 -6.68 8.39
C PRO A 312 -12.32 -6.03 9.61
N PHE A 313 -11.72 -6.11 10.80
CA PHE A 313 -12.34 -5.55 12.01
C PHE A 313 -12.25 -4.02 12.00
N PHE A 314 -11.09 -3.49 11.65
CA PHE A 314 -10.86 -2.06 11.48
C PHE A 314 -11.75 -1.47 10.38
N ALA A 315 -11.78 -2.12 9.20
CA ALA A 315 -12.60 -1.68 8.07
C ALA A 315 -14.09 -1.71 8.43
N GLN A 316 -14.56 -2.76 9.12
CA GLN A 316 -15.93 -2.85 9.60
C GLN A 316 -16.27 -1.75 10.60
N GLU A 317 -15.40 -1.44 11.55
CA GLU A 317 -15.63 -0.36 12.52
C GLU A 317 -15.75 1.00 11.81
N CYS A 318 -14.83 1.31 10.89
CA CYS A 318 -14.86 2.55 10.12
C CYS A 318 -16.13 2.66 9.27
N TYR A 319 -16.48 1.60 8.54
CA TYR A 319 -17.66 1.56 7.70
C TYR A 319 -18.96 1.60 8.49
N HIS A 320 -19.00 1.01 9.70
CA HIS A 320 -20.14 1.08 10.60
C HIS A 320 -20.50 2.53 10.92
N HIS A 321 -19.51 3.35 11.31
CA HIS A 321 -19.72 4.77 11.61
C HIS A 321 -20.04 5.60 10.35
N LEU A 322 -19.48 5.25 9.20
CA LEU A 322 -19.74 5.94 7.93
C LEU A 322 -21.17 5.68 7.44
N SER A 323 -21.61 4.42 7.46
CA SER A 323 -22.83 3.95 6.81
C SER A 323 -24.08 3.96 7.71
N GLY A 324 -23.94 4.36 8.98
CA GLY A 324 -25.01 4.30 9.96
C GLY A 324 -25.35 2.88 10.42
N GLY A 325 -24.33 2.02 10.53
CA GLY A 325 -24.43 0.72 11.18
C GLY A 325 -24.45 -0.50 10.26
N LYS A 326 -24.21 -0.34 8.95
CA LYS A 326 -24.21 -1.46 7.99
C LYS A 326 -22.94 -2.30 8.12
N ARG A 327 -23.01 -3.52 7.58
CA ARG A 327 -21.87 -4.45 7.54
C ARG A 327 -21.09 -4.26 6.24
N ILE A 328 -19.76 -4.20 6.35
CA ILE A 328 -18.87 -4.09 5.18
C ILE A 328 -18.88 -5.35 4.33
N ILE A 329 -19.12 -6.52 4.95
CA ILE A 329 -19.19 -7.81 4.23
C ILE A 329 -20.39 -7.91 3.27
N ASP A 330 -21.43 -7.09 3.48
CA ASP A 330 -22.58 -7.01 2.57
C ASP A 330 -22.41 -5.91 1.52
N HIS A 331 -21.34 -5.10 1.61
CA HIS A 331 -21.05 -4.02 0.69
C HIS A 331 -20.20 -4.55 -0.48
N PRO A 332 -20.57 -4.25 -1.74
CA PRO A 332 -19.83 -4.75 -2.91
C PRO A 332 -18.42 -4.17 -2.97
N TRP A 333 -17.54 -4.85 -3.71
CA TRP A 333 -16.25 -4.26 -4.05
C TRP A 333 -16.45 -2.90 -4.74
N THR A 334 -15.59 -1.92 -4.42
CA THR A 334 -15.75 -0.57 -4.95
C THR A 334 -15.42 -0.56 -6.45
N THR A 335 -16.35 -0.04 -7.24
CA THR A 335 -16.17 0.19 -8.68
C THR A 335 -16.08 1.69 -8.98
N PHE A 336 -15.64 2.48 -7.99
CA PHE A 336 -15.55 3.92 -8.13
C PHE A 336 -14.60 4.28 -9.28
N SER A 337 -15.07 5.13 -10.19
CA SER A 337 -14.25 5.68 -11.26
C SER A 337 -14.55 7.16 -11.44
N PHE A 338 -13.51 7.93 -11.64
CA PHE A 338 -13.59 9.35 -11.93
C PHE A 338 -12.45 9.70 -12.90
N ASP A 339 -12.80 9.99 -14.15
CA ASP A 339 -11.83 10.33 -15.20
C ASP A 339 -11.72 11.85 -15.31
N ASP A 340 -10.54 12.36 -14.97
CA ASP A 340 -10.27 13.78 -14.97
C ASP A 340 -8.76 14.08 -15.04
N GLU A 341 -8.19 13.82 -16.22
CA GLU A 341 -6.76 14.08 -16.48
C GLU A 341 -6.36 15.55 -16.29
N ALA A 342 -7.28 16.49 -16.50
CA ALA A 342 -7.04 17.90 -16.23
C ALA A 342 -6.88 18.16 -14.72
N ALA A 343 -7.77 17.59 -13.89
CA ALA A 343 -7.66 17.72 -12.43
C ALA A 343 -6.39 17.06 -11.89
N LEU A 344 -5.98 15.91 -12.44
CA LEU A 344 -4.73 15.25 -12.08
C LEU A 344 -3.53 16.16 -12.34
N ARG A 345 -3.39 16.63 -13.58
CA ARG A 345 -2.28 17.50 -13.97
C ARG A 345 -2.24 18.79 -13.14
N ASP A 346 -3.37 19.46 -13.01
CA ASP A 346 -3.44 20.78 -12.38
C ASP A 346 -3.34 20.66 -10.86
N GLY A 347 -3.93 19.63 -10.25
CA GLY A 347 -3.80 19.35 -8.82
C GLY A 347 -2.40 18.91 -8.42
N ASP A 348 -1.70 18.11 -9.23
CA ASP A 348 -0.29 17.75 -9.01
C ASP A 348 0.60 19.00 -9.01
N LEU A 349 0.28 19.98 -9.86
CA LEU A 349 0.97 21.26 -9.86
C LEU A 349 0.69 22.05 -8.57
N VAL A 350 -0.55 22.09 -8.06
CA VAL A 350 -0.86 22.71 -6.77
C VAL A 350 -0.08 22.04 -5.62
N VAL A 351 -0.05 20.70 -5.56
CA VAL A 351 0.74 19.93 -4.57
C VAL A 351 2.22 20.30 -4.64
N LYS A 352 2.77 20.35 -5.85
CA LYS A 352 4.17 20.74 -6.09
C LYS A 352 4.44 22.17 -5.60
N MET A 353 3.54 23.12 -5.89
CA MET A 353 3.66 24.51 -5.42
C MET A 353 3.62 24.59 -3.89
N ALA A 354 2.74 23.85 -3.23
CA ALA A 354 2.72 23.76 -1.77
C ALA A 354 4.05 23.25 -1.21
N GLY A 355 4.63 22.20 -1.81
CA GLY A 355 5.94 21.67 -1.43
C GLY A 355 7.06 22.72 -1.54
N ILE A 356 7.08 23.49 -2.64
CA ILE A 356 8.04 24.57 -2.86
C ILE A 356 7.88 25.68 -1.82
N LEU A 357 6.65 26.11 -1.54
CA LEU A 357 6.36 27.15 -0.55
C LEU A 357 6.69 26.71 0.88
N ARG A 358 6.41 25.45 1.24
CA ARG A 358 6.82 24.85 2.52
C ARG A 358 8.35 24.87 2.67
N LYS A 359 9.08 24.48 1.62
CA LYS A 359 10.55 24.53 1.60
C LYS A 359 11.07 25.96 1.73
N TYR A 360 10.48 26.91 1.01
CA TYR A 360 10.83 28.32 1.12
C TYR A 360 10.65 28.84 2.56
N LYS A 361 9.54 28.52 3.23
CA LYS A 361 9.34 28.86 4.65
C LYS A 361 10.45 28.29 5.53
N HIS A 362 10.75 27.00 5.36
CA HIS A 362 11.81 26.33 6.11
C HIS A 362 13.17 27.02 5.92
N ASP A 363 13.55 27.29 4.67
CA ASP A 363 14.84 27.89 4.33
C ASP A 363 14.94 29.35 4.81
N ALA A 364 13.81 30.05 4.88
CA ALA A 364 13.68 31.39 5.48
C ALA A 364 13.57 31.38 7.02
N GLY A 365 13.56 30.21 7.67
CA GLY A 365 13.40 30.08 9.12
C GLY A 365 12.01 30.48 9.64
N LEU A 366 11.00 30.48 8.76
CA LEU A 366 9.62 30.83 9.09
C LEU A 366 8.88 29.61 9.64
N ALA A 367 7.99 29.85 10.62
CA ALA A 367 7.04 28.84 11.08
C ALA A 367 6.08 28.47 9.93
N LEU A 368 5.61 27.21 9.88
CA LEU A 368 4.72 26.74 8.81
C LEU A 368 3.42 27.56 8.71
N ASN A 369 2.91 28.06 9.84
CA ASN A 369 1.72 28.91 9.90
C ASN A 369 2.01 30.42 9.75
N ALA A 370 3.28 30.84 9.58
CA ALA A 370 3.59 32.25 9.39
C ALA A 370 2.99 32.76 8.07
N PRO A 371 2.41 33.97 8.05
CA PRO A 371 1.85 34.53 6.82
C PRO A 371 2.95 34.81 5.79
N LEU A 372 2.69 34.54 4.51
CA LEU A 372 3.63 34.82 3.40
C LEU A 372 3.36 36.14 2.67
N GLY A 373 2.22 36.78 2.92
CA GLY A 373 1.76 37.91 2.11
C GLY A 373 1.14 37.44 0.80
N ILE A 374 1.50 38.08 -0.32
CA ILE A 374 0.95 37.79 -1.64
C ILE A 374 1.91 36.87 -2.39
N VAL A 375 1.40 35.71 -2.81
CA VAL A 375 2.12 34.72 -3.60
C VAL A 375 1.48 34.69 -4.97
N THR A 376 2.20 35.13 -6.01
CA THR A 376 1.72 35.01 -7.39
C THR A 376 2.44 33.86 -8.07
N ILE A 377 1.66 32.95 -8.66
CA ILE A 377 2.16 31.78 -9.38
C ILE A 377 1.82 31.96 -10.86
N TYR A 378 2.86 32.00 -11.68
CA TYR A 378 2.78 32.24 -13.11
C TYR A 378 2.88 30.90 -13.86
N THR A 379 1.82 30.57 -14.60
CA THR A 379 1.64 29.34 -15.37
C THR A 379 1.37 29.69 -16.84
N PRO A 380 2.40 30.07 -17.62
CA PRO A 380 2.20 30.64 -18.96
C PRO A 380 1.33 29.73 -19.84
N ASN A 381 0.26 30.29 -20.42
CA ASN A 381 -0.70 29.61 -21.30
C ASN A 381 -1.62 28.57 -20.60
N HIS A 382 -1.70 28.55 -19.27
CA HIS A 382 -2.57 27.63 -18.55
C HIS A 382 -3.18 28.27 -17.31
N ASP A 383 -4.50 28.42 -17.29
CA ASP A 383 -5.23 28.99 -16.14
C ASP A 383 -5.51 27.91 -15.09
N ILE A 384 -5.27 28.24 -13.82
CA ILE A 384 -5.53 27.37 -12.67
C ILE A 384 -6.42 28.11 -11.68
N ASP A 385 -7.47 27.43 -11.23
CA ASP A 385 -8.31 27.86 -10.12
C ASP A 385 -8.40 26.71 -9.11
N ASP A 386 -7.71 26.87 -7.97
CA ASP A 386 -7.70 25.93 -6.86
C ASP A 386 -8.74 26.28 -5.77
N ALA A 387 -9.67 27.21 -6.06
CA ALA A 387 -10.65 27.74 -5.14
C ALA A 387 -10.03 28.31 -3.84
N GLY A 388 -8.76 28.74 -3.89
CA GLY A 388 -8.03 29.32 -2.78
C GLY A 388 -7.48 28.32 -1.74
N ASP A 389 -7.49 27.01 -2.03
CA ASP A 389 -6.96 26.00 -1.10
C ASP A 389 -5.49 26.16 -0.77
N LEU A 390 -4.65 26.44 -1.78
CA LEU A 390 -3.22 26.66 -1.58
C LEU A 390 -3.01 27.88 -0.69
N GLY A 391 -3.77 28.95 -0.89
CA GLY A 391 -3.73 30.16 -0.06
C GLY A 391 -4.07 29.89 1.40
N ARG A 392 -5.17 29.18 1.65
CA ARG A 392 -5.58 28.77 3.01
C ARG A 392 -4.52 27.88 3.67
N THR A 393 -3.93 26.95 2.91
CA THR A 393 -2.92 26.00 3.42
C THR A 393 -1.60 26.70 3.74
N MET A 394 -1.19 27.65 2.90
CA MET A 394 0.08 28.36 3.03
C MET A 394 -0.01 29.62 3.87
N ASN A 395 -1.19 29.98 4.38
CA ASN A 395 -1.44 31.27 5.04
C ASN A 395 -0.95 32.44 4.16
N ALA A 396 -1.46 32.49 2.94
CA ALA A 396 -1.03 33.44 1.91
C ALA A 396 -2.22 33.84 1.03
N GLU A 397 -2.15 35.05 0.45
CA GLU A 397 -3.01 35.42 -0.68
C GLU A 397 -2.36 34.87 -1.95
N VAL A 398 -2.90 33.76 -2.47
CA VAL A 398 -2.37 33.10 -3.67
C VAL A 398 -3.13 33.56 -4.90
N VAL A 399 -2.40 33.99 -5.93
CA VAL A 399 -2.95 34.43 -7.21
C VAL A 399 -2.29 33.63 -8.34
N TRP A 400 -3.10 32.95 -9.14
CA TRP A 400 -2.65 32.27 -10.35
C TRP A 400 -2.74 33.20 -11.56
N LYS A 401 -1.75 33.12 -12.45
CA LYS A 401 -1.65 33.96 -13.65
C LYS A 401 -1.15 33.18 -14.85
N ALA A 402 -1.93 33.11 -15.93
CA ALA A 402 -1.52 32.48 -17.18
C ALA A 402 -0.63 33.36 -18.09
N GLU A 403 0.09 34.31 -17.52
CA GLU A 403 0.98 35.24 -18.22
C GLU A 403 2.42 35.11 -17.73
N GLU A 404 3.37 35.65 -18.49
CA GLU A 404 4.76 35.81 -18.03
C GLU A 404 4.86 36.97 -17.03
N PRO A 405 5.63 36.84 -15.94
CA PRO A 405 5.80 37.94 -15.01
C PRO A 405 6.62 39.07 -15.62
N ALA A 406 6.13 40.30 -15.51
CA ALA A 406 6.89 41.50 -15.86
C ALA A 406 7.93 41.83 -14.76
N LEU A 407 8.96 40.99 -14.65
CA LEU A 407 10.03 41.14 -13.67
C LEU A 407 11.00 42.26 -14.06
N GLU A 408 11.13 43.24 -13.19
CA GLU A 408 12.21 44.22 -13.25
C GLU A 408 13.35 43.76 -12.33
N LYS A 409 14.50 43.46 -12.92
CA LYS A 409 15.72 43.06 -12.20
C LYS A 409 16.51 44.30 -11.79
N LYS A 410 16.70 44.50 -10.48
CA LYS A 410 17.52 45.58 -9.92
C LYS A 410 18.79 45.01 -9.29
N VAL A 411 19.89 45.76 -9.40
CA VAL A 411 21.14 45.42 -8.72
C VAL A 411 20.95 45.67 -7.24
N GLY A 412 21.08 44.60 -6.46
CA GLY A 412 21.02 44.64 -5.00
C GLY A 412 22.41 44.88 -4.41
N ASP A 413 22.66 44.28 -3.25
CA ASP A 413 23.93 44.39 -2.54
C ASP A 413 25.05 43.55 -3.15
N VAL A 414 26.29 43.85 -2.76
CA VAL A 414 27.48 43.10 -3.15
C VAL A 414 27.94 42.19 -2.03
N VAL A 415 27.99 40.88 -2.30
CA VAL A 415 28.49 39.87 -1.36
C VAL A 415 29.97 39.62 -1.65
N PHE A 416 30.82 40.08 -0.75
CA PHE A 416 32.27 39.94 -0.90
C PHE A 416 32.76 38.52 -0.58
N ASN A 417 33.67 38.01 -1.40
CA ASN A 417 34.45 36.83 -1.08
C ASN A 417 35.54 37.20 -0.06
N LYS A 418 35.19 37.15 1.22
CA LYS A 418 36.08 37.55 2.33
C LYS A 418 37.41 36.80 2.32
N SER A 419 37.46 35.58 1.79
CA SER A 419 38.68 34.78 1.72
C SER A 419 39.66 35.28 0.66
N VAL A 420 39.15 35.79 -0.46
CA VAL A 420 39.95 36.38 -1.55
C VAL A 420 40.33 37.81 -1.17
N VAL A 421 39.33 38.64 -0.86
CA VAL A 421 39.53 40.06 -0.54
C VAL A 421 40.45 40.23 0.67
N GLY A 422 40.24 39.45 1.74
CA GLY A 422 41.05 39.52 2.95
C GLY A 422 42.50 39.07 2.77
N LYS A 423 42.74 37.98 2.00
CA LYS A 423 44.10 37.47 1.77
C LYS A 423 44.91 38.37 0.83
N THR A 424 44.27 38.89 -0.22
CA THR A 424 44.94 39.67 -1.26
C THR A 424 45.18 41.11 -0.85
N LEU A 425 44.18 41.77 -0.23
CA LEU A 425 44.24 43.21 0.03
C LEU A 425 44.65 43.56 1.48
N ARG A 426 44.58 42.59 2.42
CA ARG A 426 44.98 42.74 3.83
C ARG A 426 44.42 44.03 4.46
N ALA A 427 45.28 44.98 4.83
CA ALA A 427 44.89 46.24 5.45
C ALA A 427 44.01 47.11 4.54
N LYS A 428 44.06 46.94 3.22
CA LYS A 428 43.26 47.69 2.24
C LYS A 428 41.87 47.09 1.98
N ALA A 429 41.56 45.91 2.55
CA ALA A 429 40.31 45.20 2.30
C ALA A 429 39.06 46.02 2.69
N GLY A 430 39.11 46.74 3.82
CA GLY A 430 37.99 47.57 4.29
C GLY A 430 37.68 48.74 3.35
N ALA A 431 38.71 49.48 2.95
CA ALA A 431 38.60 50.61 2.02
C ALA A 431 38.10 50.13 0.64
N PHE A 432 38.64 49.00 0.15
CA PHE A 432 38.20 48.37 -1.08
C PHE A 432 36.72 47.98 -1.07
N MET A 433 36.25 47.27 -0.03
CA MET A 433 34.84 46.87 0.07
C MET A 433 33.89 48.08 0.07
N LYS A 434 34.27 49.16 0.76
CA LYS A 434 33.50 50.42 0.76
C LYS A 434 33.47 51.09 -0.61
N ALA A 435 34.60 51.10 -1.32
CA ALA A 435 34.67 51.65 -2.67
C ALA A 435 33.84 50.83 -3.67
N VAL A 436 33.85 49.49 -3.57
CA VAL A 436 33.01 48.61 -4.40
C VAL A 436 31.52 48.82 -4.14
N GLN A 437 31.10 49.07 -2.90
CA GLN A 437 29.71 49.40 -2.59
C GLN A 437 29.25 50.72 -3.24
N ALA A 438 30.17 51.67 -3.45
CA ALA A 438 29.89 52.97 -4.07
C ALA A 438 30.00 52.98 -5.61
N LEU A 439 30.39 51.86 -6.23
CA LEU A 439 30.41 51.72 -7.68
C LEU A 439 29.01 51.84 -8.30
N SER A 440 28.96 52.20 -9.58
CA SER A 440 27.74 52.11 -10.37
C SER A 440 27.28 50.65 -10.48
N ASP A 441 25.99 50.44 -10.74
CA ASP A 441 25.44 49.09 -10.92
C ASP A 441 26.11 48.34 -12.09
N GLU A 442 26.48 49.06 -13.15
CA GLU A 442 27.20 48.53 -14.30
C GLU A 442 28.60 48.03 -13.90
N ASP A 443 29.34 48.82 -13.11
CA ASP A 443 30.68 48.47 -12.62
C ASP A 443 30.64 47.37 -11.53
N LYS A 444 29.52 47.22 -10.81
CA LYS A 444 29.31 46.10 -9.89
C LYS A 444 29.06 44.79 -10.65
N ILE A 445 28.26 44.83 -11.72
CA ILE A 445 27.98 43.66 -12.57
C ILE A 445 29.22 43.27 -13.37
N THR A 446 29.93 44.26 -13.89
CA THR A 446 31.15 44.10 -14.70
C THR A 446 32.31 44.74 -13.95
N PRO A 447 33.00 43.98 -13.06
CA PRO A 447 34.08 44.51 -12.24
C PRO A 447 35.14 45.25 -13.08
N PRO A 448 35.46 46.52 -12.78
CA PRO A 448 36.57 47.21 -13.43
C PRO A 448 37.91 46.56 -13.06
N ALA A 449 38.94 46.75 -13.88
CA ALA A 449 40.28 46.22 -13.57
C ALA A 449 40.86 46.81 -12.27
N VAL A 450 40.44 48.02 -11.91
CA VAL A 450 40.97 48.78 -10.78
C VAL A 450 39.83 49.56 -10.11
N VAL A 451 39.83 49.63 -8.79
CA VAL A 451 38.91 50.45 -7.99
C VAL A 451 39.72 51.45 -7.17
N VAL A 452 39.32 52.72 -7.20
CA VAL A 452 39.96 53.77 -6.40
C VAL A 452 39.38 53.74 -4.98
N ALA A 453 40.22 53.45 -4.00
CA ALA A 453 39.84 53.48 -2.59
C ALA A 453 40.86 54.31 -1.80
N ASP A 454 40.39 55.27 -0.99
CA ASP A 454 41.23 56.20 -0.21
C ASP A 454 42.33 56.92 -1.03
N GLY A 455 42.07 57.18 -2.32
CA GLY A 455 43.00 57.87 -3.21
C GLY A 455 44.07 56.97 -3.86
N GLU A 456 44.02 55.66 -3.63
CA GLU A 456 44.90 54.68 -4.28
C GLU A 456 44.12 53.78 -5.25
N GLU A 457 44.76 53.47 -6.38
CA GLU A 457 44.26 52.48 -7.34
C GLU A 457 44.53 51.06 -6.82
N ILE A 458 43.47 50.29 -6.56
CA ILE A 458 43.54 48.89 -6.12
C ILE A 458 43.06 47.98 -7.24
N ALA A 459 43.94 47.08 -7.71
CA ALA A 459 43.56 46.05 -8.68
C ALA A 459 42.47 45.13 -8.09
N VAL A 460 41.40 44.92 -8.85
CA VAL A 460 40.29 44.06 -8.41
C VAL A 460 40.73 42.60 -8.49
N PRO A 461 40.74 41.86 -7.35
CA PRO A 461 40.99 40.43 -7.39
C PRO A 461 39.88 39.70 -8.17
N GLU A 462 40.25 38.65 -8.90
CA GLU A 462 39.27 37.73 -9.51
C GLU A 462 38.36 37.14 -8.41
N ASP A 463 37.06 37.02 -8.68
CA ASP A 463 36.04 36.56 -7.72
C ASP A 463 35.98 37.36 -6.40
N ALA A 464 36.35 38.64 -6.42
CA ALA A 464 36.32 39.49 -5.23
C ALA A 464 34.91 39.68 -4.64
N TRP A 465 33.87 39.71 -5.47
CA TRP A 465 32.48 39.81 -5.04
C TRP A 465 31.51 39.13 -6.00
N LYS A 466 30.29 38.93 -5.52
CA LYS A 466 29.13 38.60 -6.34
C LYS A 466 28.03 39.61 -6.09
N VAL A 467 27.37 40.04 -7.17
CA VAL A 467 26.20 40.91 -7.08
C VAL A 467 24.99 40.07 -6.69
N THR A 468 24.23 40.54 -5.71
CA THR A 468 22.88 40.05 -5.44
C THR A 468 21.88 40.86 -6.25
N TYR A 469 20.76 40.25 -6.59
CA TYR A 469 19.71 40.92 -7.35
C TYR A 469 18.46 40.94 -6.52
N THR A 470 17.79 42.09 -6.50
CA THR A 470 16.41 42.21 -6.04
C THR A 470 15.51 42.26 -7.27
N TYR A 471 14.31 41.74 -7.12
CA TYR A 471 13.33 41.69 -8.20
C TYR A 471 12.12 42.49 -7.79
N THR A 472 11.55 43.23 -8.73
CA THR A 472 10.29 43.95 -8.50
C THR A 472 9.23 43.58 -9.52
N VAL A 473 7.99 43.42 -9.06
CA VAL A 473 6.79 43.30 -9.91
C VAL A 473 5.89 44.49 -9.63
N SER A 474 5.52 45.24 -10.67
CA SER A 474 4.70 46.46 -10.54
C SER A 474 5.21 47.45 -9.49
N GLY A 475 6.54 47.53 -9.32
CA GLY A 475 7.21 48.44 -8.38
C GLY A 475 7.36 47.92 -6.94
N GLN A 476 6.88 46.72 -6.60
CA GLN A 476 7.05 46.12 -5.27
C GLN A 476 8.11 45.02 -5.28
N GLU A 477 8.95 44.98 -4.23
CA GLU A 477 10.02 43.98 -4.09
C GLU A 477 9.43 42.59 -3.80
N VAL A 478 9.94 41.60 -4.52
CA VAL A 478 9.49 40.21 -4.43
C VAL A 478 10.68 39.26 -4.38
N ASP A 479 10.51 38.17 -3.65
CA ASP A 479 11.35 36.99 -3.83
C ASP A 479 10.89 36.21 -5.06
N VAL A 480 11.82 35.69 -5.83
CA VAL A 480 11.53 34.92 -7.06
C VAL A 480 12.00 33.49 -6.90
N ILE A 481 11.13 32.53 -7.18
CA ILE A 481 11.44 31.11 -7.23
C ILE A 481 11.10 30.60 -8.63
N GLN A 482 12.08 30.05 -9.33
CA GLN A 482 11.87 29.34 -10.59
C GLN A 482 11.72 27.83 -10.31
N ALA A 483 10.65 27.22 -10.81
CA ALA A 483 10.41 25.79 -10.71
C ALA A 483 9.92 25.24 -12.06
N ASP A 484 10.84 24.67 -12.84
CA ASP A 484 10.60 24.22 -14.22
C ASP A 484 10.06 25.36 -15.10
N ASP A 485 8.85 25.22 -15.64
CA ASP A 485 8.11 26.19 -16.46
C ASP A 485 7.25 27.16 -15.64
N VAL A 486 7.23 27.02 -14.31
CA VAL A 486 6.45 27.86 -13.41
C VAL A 486 7.36 28.82 -12.65
N MET A 487 6.95 30.08 -12.60
CA MET A 487 7.62 31.11 -11.81
C MET A 487 6.73 31.55 -10.65
N ILE A 488 7.31 31.71 -9.47
CA ILE A 488 6.61 32.14 -8.27
C ILE A 488 7.23 33.43 -7.78
N THR A 489 6.41 34.44 -7.50
CA THR A 489 6.84 35.66 -6.83
C THR A 489 6.17 35.79 -5.47
N ILE A 490 6.95 36.05 -4.43
CA ILE A 490 6.47 36.18 -3.06
C ILE A 490 6.72 37.62 -2.60
N GLN A 491 5.64 38.34 -2.41
CA GLN A 491 5.64 39.66 -1.78
C GLN A 491 5.34 39.48 -0.29
N ARG A 492 6.40 39.55 0.52
CA ARG A 492 6.29 39.42 1.97
C ARG A 492 5.50 40.59 2.59
N GLN A 493 4.77 40.30 3.67
CA GLN A 493 4.15 41.30 4.53
C GLN A 493 5.15 42.02 5.42
#